data_AF-A0A7Y3XI73-F1
#
_entry.id   AF-A0A7Y3XI73-F1
#
_cell.length_a   1.000
_cell.length_b   1.000
_cell.length_c   1.000
_cell.angle_alpha   90.00
_cell.angle_beta   90.00
_cell.angle_gamma   90.00
#
_symmetry.space_group_name_H-M   'P 1'
#
loop_
_entity.id
_entity.type
_entity.pdbx_description
1 polymer ?
#
loop_
_entity_poly.entity_id
_entity_poly.type
_entity_poly.pdbx_seq_one_letter_code
_entity_poly.pdbx_strand_id
1 'polypeptide(L)'
;MNIVRKHLLSLMAVLLAAPTGTSFAQQCDPIETHKLLADDGRAYDNFGHSVAISGTTTIVGCPWHDDRGEMSGSAYLFDITTGQQIKELLVNDGRASDSFGYSVAISADVAIVGASLDDEIGSAYIYRRTGSAWELEEKITASDRAYEDLFGTSVAVDGNVAVVGAGGIAKLAAYVYRWNGSSWQEEQKLIPSGAGNGFGQTVAIDQNCILVGSQYASQNQGNAYFFRWDANRSEWIEEQIVTASDGEPNDLFGTSVSLDGDEAIIGAYWDNALQGSAYIFRWDGNTWNEVQKLTASDGEDHDRFGFSVDLSGATAVVGAFTDRADGSAYLFRRSGDVWMEDSKLIASDGAADDYFGYSVSISLDRAVLGAIWDDDNGIDSGSSYIFDLNCGPTLSTLGSCPGNMRFKVENATANQKVAYLYASNTGSIQIPPGNPCAGTILGLNATVKLAEIIHADANGTAKLDIKTPQKACNRIYLQALDLTTCTTSNTILIQ
;
A
#
# COMPACT_ATOMS: atom_id res chain seq x y z
N MET A 1 66.54 -34.93 21.60
CA MET A 1 67.21 -34.61 20.32
C MET A 1 66.11 -34.45 19.26
N ASN A 2 65.98 -33.24 18.67
CA ASN A 2 65.16 -32.83 17.52
C ASN A 2 63.62 -32.94 17.67
N ILE A 3 62.83 -31.86 17.84
CA ILE A 3 62.46 -30.77 16.91
C ILE A 3 61.93 -31.29 15.56
N VAL A 4 60.62 -31.13 15.27
CA VAL A 4 60.04 -30.29 14.20
C VAL A 4 58.54 -30.06 14.46
N ARG A 5 58.14 -28.78 14.34
CA ARG A 5 56.77 -28.20 14.33
C ARG A 5 55.89 -28.69 13.18
N LYS A 6 54.57 -28.75 13.38
CA LYS A 6 53.58 -28.08 12.51
C LYS A 6 52.20 -28.01 13.21
N HIS A 7 51.67 -26.79 13.29
CA HIS A 7 50.33 -26.46 13.75
C HIS A 7 49.26 -26.94 12.75
N LEU A 8 48.13 -27.44 13.25
CA LEU A 8 46.81 -27.13 12.71
C LEU A 8 45.78 -27.32 13.84
N LEU A 9 45.15 -26.22 14.27
CA LEU A 9 43.96 -26.25 15.12
C LEU A 9 42.80 -26.82 14.30
N SER A 10 42.10 -27.82 14.84
CA SER A 10 40.79 -28.25 14.36
C SER A 10 39.75 -27.89 15.41
N LEU A 11 38.72 -27.19 14.95
CA LEU A 11 37.59 -26.60 15.64
C LEU A 11 36.93 -27.49 16.70
N MET A 12 36.61 -26.85 17.84
CA MET A 12 35.57 -27.29 18.78
C MET A 12 34.23 -27.43 18.06
N ALA A 13 33.61 -28.60 18.18
CA ALA A 13 32.19 -28.80 17.93
C ALA A 13 31.40 -28.13 19.06
N VAL A 14 30.79 -26.98 18.76
CA VAL A 14 29.69 -26.44 19.57
C VAL A 14 28.40 -26.83 18.86
N LEU A 15 27.79 -27.89 19.37
CA LEU A 15 26.42 -28.26 19.09
C LEU A 15 25.53 -27.25 19.83
N LEU A 16 25.07 -26.21 19.13
CA LEU A 16 23.96 -25.38 19.60
C LEU A 16 22.77 -25.65 18.67
N ALA A 17 21.72 -26.15 19.28
CA ALA A 17 20.46 -26.49 18.67
C ALA A 17 19.90 -25.30 17.86
N ALA A 18 19.46 -25.59 16.64
CA ALA A 18 18.55 -24.71 15.92
C ALA A 18 17.31 -24.50 16.79
N PRO A 19 16.80 -23.27 16.93
CA PRO A 19 15.47 -23.09 17.49
C PRO A 19 14.46 -23.73 16.52
N THR A 20 13.94 -24.90 16.91
CA THR A 20 12.71 -25.45 16.33
C THR A 20 11.57 -24.56 16.79
N GLY A 21 11.20 -23.63 15.92
CA GLY A 21 10.13 -22.67 16.18
C GLY A 21 9.99 -21.74 14.99
N THR A 22 9.81 -22.29 13.79
CA THR A 22 9.18 -21.54 12.71
C THR A 22 7.73 -21.28 13.15
N SER A 23 7.49 -20.12 13.75
CA SER A 23 6.16 -19.54 13.71
C SER A 23 5.88 -19.29 12.23
N PHE A 24 4.97 -20.06 11.65
CA PHE A 24 4.33 -19.62 10.42
C PHE A 24 3.77 -18.22 10.71
N ALA A 25 4.26 -17.21 9.99
CA ALA A 25 3.55 -15.95 9.91
C ALA A 25 2.11 -16.31 9.46
N GLN A 26 1.14 -15.83 10.24
CA GLN A 26 -0.26 -16.10 10.00
C GLN A 26 -0.63 -15.50 8.65
N GLN A 27 -0.98 -16.33 7.66
CA GLN A 27 -1.64 -15.88 6.43
C GLN A 27 -3.01 -15.32 6.83
N CYS A 28 -3.16 -14.00 6.72
CA CYS A 28 -4.40 -13.29 7.02
C CYS A 28 -5.07 -12.97 5.70
N ASP A 29 -6.14 -13.68 5.34
CA ASP A 29 -6.83 -13.44 4.07
C ASP A 29 -7.44 -12.04 4.07
N PRO A 30 -6.92 -11.08 3.29
CA PRO A 30 -7.47 -9.74 3.19
C PRO A 30 -8.84 -9.84 2.51
N ILE A 31 -9.77 -8.97 2.91
CA ILE A 31 -11.16 -9.06 2.43
C ILE A 31 -11.43 -7.87 1.53
N GLU A 32 -11.85 -8.13 0.30
CA GLU A 32 -12.48 -7.11 -0.54
C GLU A 32 -13.81 -6.69 0.11
N THR A 33 -13.91 -5.40 0.46
CA THR A 33 -15.08 -4.84 1.13
C THR A 33 -16.00 -4.10 0.18
N HIS A 34 -15.44 -3.46 -0.84
CA HIS A 34 -16.18 -2.64 -1.78
C HIS A 34 -15.49 -2.64 -3.15
N LYS A 35 -16.30 -2.67 -4.20
CA LYS A 35 -15.95 -2.19 -5.54
C LYS A 35 -16.47 -0.77 -5.70
N LEU A 36 -15.63 0.11 -6.21
CA LEU A 36 -15.91 1.52 -6.46
C LEU A 36 -16.03 1.74 -7.98
N LEU A 37 -17.08 2.45 -8.34
CA LEU A 37 -17.38 2.87 -9.69
C LEU A 37 -17.69 4.36 -9.66
N ALA A 38 -17.26 5.12 -10.66
CA ALA A 38 -17.76 6.48 -10.86
C ALA A 38 -19.27 6.43 -11.16
N ASP A 39 -20.08 7.25 -10.47
CA ASP A 39 -21.55 7.28 -10.65
C ASP A 39 -21.97 7.60 -12.10
N ASP A 40 -21.13 8.35 -12.80
CA ASP A 40 -21.29 8.80 -14.17
C ASP A 40 -20.33 8.11 -15.15
N GLY A 41 -19.62 7.07 -14.71
CA GLY A 41 -18.61 6.37 -15.50
C GLY A 41 -19.17 5.77 -16.79
N ARG A 42 -18.35 5.82 -17.84
CA ARG A 42 -18.63 5.37 -19.20
C ARG A 42 -17.45 4.59 -19.75
N ALA A 43 -17.65 4.09 -20.96
CA ALA A 43 -16.62 3.40 -21.72
C ALA A 43 -15.39 4.29 -21.95
N TYR A 44 -14.19 3.73 -21.75
CA TYR A 44 -12.87 4.32 -21.97
C TYR A 44 -12.45 5.44 -21.00
N ASP A 45 -13.17 5.61 -19.89
CA ASP A 45 -12.84 6.64 -18.89
C ASP A 45 -11.61 6.27 -18.04
N ASN A 46 -11.28 4.97 -17.96
CA ASN A 46 -10.26 4.31 -17.15
C ASN A 46 -10.18 4.83 -15.71
N PHE A 47 -11.32 4.74 -15.03
CA PHE A 47 -11.40 4.93 -13.60
C PHE A 47 -10.48 3.97 -12.85
N GLY A 48 -9.78 4.44 -11.81
CA GLY A 48 -8.77 3.64 -11.11
C GLY A 48 -7.35 3.81 -11.67
N HIS A 49 -7.13 4.72 -12.62
CA HIS A 49 -5.79 5.00 -13.16
C HIS A 49 -4.78 5.41 -12.10
N SER A 50 -5.22 6.22 -11.13
CA SER A 50 -4.44 6.60 -9.97
C SER A 50 -5.33 6.55 -8.73
N VAL A 51 -4.78 6.11 -7.60
CA VAL A 51 -5.52 6.00 -6.33
C VAL A 51 -4.65 6.52 -5.20
N ALA A 52 -5.28 7.17 -4.22
CA ALA A 52 -4.64 7.53 -2.96
C ALA A 52 -5.65 7.47 -1.81
N ILE A 53 -5.20 7.14 -0.61
CA ILE A 53 -6.06 6.99 0.58
C ILE A 53 -5.47 7.71 1.79
N SER A 54 -6.32 8.43 2.53
CA SER A 54 -5.96 9.03 3.81
C SER A 54 -7.15 9.03 4.76
N GLY A 55 -6.96 8.41 5.94
CA GLY A 55 -8.03 8.25 6.92
C GLY A 55 -9.19 7.46 6.33
N THR A 56 -10.39 8.07 6.29
CA THR A 56 -11.61 7.42 5.76
C THR A 56 -11.95 7.82 4.33
N THR A 57 -11.05 8.52 3.63
CA THR A 57 -11.31 9.07 2.30
C THR A 57 -10.27 8.55 1.32
N THR A 58 -10.75 8.11 0.16
CA THR A 58 -9.90 7.82 -0.98
C THR A 58 -10.24 8.73 -2.14
N ILE A 59 -9.22 9.07 -2.93
CA ILE A 59 -9.35 9.75 -4.22
C ILE A 59 -8.97 8.78 -5.33
N VAL A 60 -9.78 8.74 -6.39
CA VAL A 60 -9.58 7.89 -7.56
C VAL A 60 -9.58 8.76 -8.82
N GLY A 61 -8.52 8.65 -9.61
CA GLY A 61 -8.33 9.36 -10.87
C GLY A 61 -8.94 8.64 -12.07
N CYS A 62 -9.44 9.43 -13.02
CA CYS A 62 -10.15 8.98 -14.21
C CYS A 62 -9.76 9.90 -15.41
N PRO A 63 -8.50 9.83 -15.89
CA PRO A 63 -7.92 10.84 -16.77
C PRO A 63 -8.58 10.95 -18.15
N TRP A 64 -9.34 9.94 -18.57
CA TRP A 64 -9.94 9.92 -19.91
C TRP A 64 -11.43 10.22 -19.93
N HIS A 65 -12.03 10.54 -18.78
CA HIS A 65 -13.42 11.00 -18.71
C HIS A 65 -13.70 12.20 -19.63
N ASP A 66 -14.83 12.18 -20.32
CA ASP A 66 -15.14 13.03 -21.47
C ASP A 66 -16.19 14.12 -21.24
N ASP A 67 -16.65 14.30 -20.00
CA ASP A 67 -17.75 15.21 -19.66
C ASP A 67 -17.48 16.71 -19.97
N ARG A 68 -16.22 17.12 -20.09
CA ARG A 68 -15.81 18.49 -20.48
C ARG A 68 -14.99 18.54 -21.79
N GLY A 69 -15.08 17.48 -22.58
CA GLY A 69 -14.32 17.28 -23.80
C GLY A 69 -13.57 15.95 -23.75
N GLU A 70 -13.28 15.38 -24.92
CA GLU A 70 -12.57 14.10 -25.04
C GLU A 70 -11.29 14.10 -24.18
N MET A 71 -11.18 13.14 -23.25
CA MET A 71 -10.03 13.01 -22.35
C MET A 71 -9.75 14.25 -21.46
N SER A 72 -10.81 14.98 -21.09
CA SER A 72 -10.69 16.10 -20.14
C SER A 72 -10.29 15.62 -18.73
N GLY A 73 -10.78 14.44 -18.36
CA GLY A 73 -10.48 13.75 -17.12
C GLY A 73 -11.27 14.25 -15.92
N SER A 74 -11.46 13.36 -14.95
CA SER A 74 -12.09 13.62 -13.64
C SER A 74 -11.31 12.93 -12.51
N ALA A 75 -11.58 13.33 -11.27
CA ALA A 75 -11.18 12.60 -10.09
C ALA A 75 -12.32 12.54 -9.09
N TYR A 76 -12.42 11.47 -8.32
CA TYR A 76 -13.57 11.19 -7.48
C TYR A 76 -13.14 10.88 -6.06
N LEU A 77 -13.86 11.41 -5.09
CA LEU A 77 -13.68 11.11 -3.68
C LEU A 77 -14.71 10.08 -3.23
N PHE A 78 -14.27 9.06 -2.49
CA PHE A 78 -15.13 8.03 -1.90
C PHE A 78 -14.88 7.91 -0.40
N ASP A 79 -15.94 7.53 0.32
CA ASP A 79 -15.86 7.11 1.71
C ASP A 79 -15.52 5.62 1.75
N ILE A 80 -14.37 5.26 2.33
CA ILE A 80 -13.88 3.88 2.30
C ILE A 80 -14.66 2.93 3.21
N THR A 81 -15.47 3.47 4.13
CA THR A 81 -16.26 2.66 5.08
C THR A 81 -17.56 2.19 4.43
N THR A 82 -18.12 3.03 3.55
CA THR A 82 -19.43 2.81 2.92
C THR A 82 -19.34 2.51 1.42
N GLY A 83 -18.18 2.74 0.79
CA GLY A 83 -17.98 2.66 -0.65
C GLY A 83 -18.75 3.72 -1.45
N GLN A 84 -19.32 4.73 -0.78
CA GLN A 84 -20.15 5.74 -1.44
C GLN A 84 -19.30 6.87 -2.02
N GLN A 85 -19.66 7.32 -3.21
CA GLN A 85 -19.09 8.52 -3.82
C GLN A 85 -19.46 9.75 -2.98
N ILE A 86 -18.45 10.49 -2.54
CA ILE A 86 -18.60 11.76 -1.81
C ILE A 86 -18.77 12.90 -2.80
N LYS A 87 -17.91 12.97 -3.81
CA LYS A 87 -17.84 14.09 -4.74
C LYS A 87 -17.00 13.76 -5.97
N GLU A 88 -17.48 14.18 -7.12
CA GLU A 88 -16.66 14.38 -8.32
C GLU A 88 -15.92 15.73 -8.25
N LEU A 89 -14.61 15.70 -8.47
CA LEU A 89 -13.72 16.85 -8.54
C LEU A 89 -13.58 17.27 -10.00
N LEU A 90 -14.03 18.50 -10.28
CA LEU A 90 -14.04 19.08 -11.62
C LEU A 90 -13.37 20.44 -11.61
N VAL A 91 -12.70 20.78 -12.72
CA VAL A 91 -11.98 22.06 -12.90
C VAL A 91 -12.66 22.93 -13.95
N ASN A 92 -12.93 24.21 -13.61
CA ASN A 92 -13.73 25.12 -14.46
C ASN A 92 -13.10 25.42 -15.83
N ASP A 93 -11.79 25.30 -15.91
CA ASP A 93 -10.98 25.46 -17.11
C ASP A 93 -10.70 24.15 -17.84
N GLY A 94 -11.29 23.03 -17.39
CA GLY A 94 -11.13 21.72 -18.02
C GLY A 94 -11.56 21.71 -19.48
N ARG A 95 -10.67 21.21 -20.32
CA ARG A 95 -10.77 21.09 -21.77
C ARG A 95 -10.43 19.66 -22.19
N ALA A 96 -10.73 19.37 -23.45
CA ALA A 96 -10.31 18.13 -24.08
C ALA A 96 -8.78 17.94 -23.94
N SER A 97 -8.38 16.72 -23.61
CA SER A 97 -7.00 16.27 -23.46
C SER A 97 -6.21 16.86 -22.30
N ASP A 98 -6.83 17.52 -21.31
CA ASP A 98 -6.09 17.98 -20.11
C ASP A 98 -5.64 16.82 -19.21
N SER A 99 -6.30 15.66 -19.31
CA SER A 99 -6.03 14.46 -18.51
C SER A 99 -6.06 14.70 -16.99
N PHE A 100 -7.04 15.49 -16.52
CA PHE A 100 -7.23 15.69 -15.09
C PHE A 100 -7.54 14.38 -14.37
N GLY A 101 -6.85 14.07 -13.27
CA GLY A 101 -6.95 12.77 -12.61
C GLY A 101 -5.88 11.77 -13.06
N TYR A 102 -4.90 12.21 -13.87
CA TYR A 102 -3.77 11.37 -14.27
C TYR A 102 -2.98 10.87 -13.05
N SER A 103 -2.76 11.76 -12.08
CA SER A 103 -2.17 11.44 -10.78
C SER A 103 -2.98 12.07 -9.65
N VAL A 104 -3.05 11.41 -8.50
CA VAL A 104 -3.79 11.89 -7.32
C VAL A 104 -2.99 11.62 -6.05
N ALA A 105 -3.11 12.50 -5.07
CA ALA A 105 -2.62 12.26 -3.71
C ALA A 105 -3.53 12.95 -2.67
N ILE A 106 -3.58 12.41 -1.46
CA ILE A 106 -4.39 12.96 -0.37
C ILE A 106 -3.68 12.81 0.97
N SER A 107 -3.68 13.88 1.76
CA SER A 107 -3.18 13.91 3.14
C SER A 107 -4.18 14.67 4.00
N ALA A 108 -4.92 13.93 4.84
CA ALA A 108 -5.95 14.46 5.72
C ALA A 108 -6.98 15.34 4.99
N ASP A 109 -6.91 16.66 5.18
CA ASP A 109 -7.84 17.64 4.61
C ASP A 109 -7.32 18.30 3.32
N VAL A 110 -6.24 17.81 2.71
CA VAL A 110 -5.69 18.32 1.46
C VAL A 110 -5.60 17.20 0.45
N ALA A 111 -6.11 17.42 -0.75
CA ALA A 111 -5.96 16.54 -1.90
C ALA A 111 -5.35 17.30 -3.07
N ILE A 112 -4.56 16.63 -3.89
CA ILE A 112 -3.95 17.19 -5.09
C ILE A 112 -4.26 16.26 -6.27
N VAL A 113 -4.59 16.86 -7.41
CA VAL A 113 -4.89 16.15 -8.66
C VAL A 113 -4.06 16.73 -9.78
N GLY A 114 -3.29 15.88 -10.45
CA GLY A 114 -2.51 16.23 -11.62
C GLY A 114 -3.32 16.18 -12.91
N ALA A 115 -3.01 17.11 -13.81
CA ALA A 115 -3.52 17.17 -15.18
C ALA A 115 -2.31 17.43 -16.10
N SER A 116 -1.59 16.37 -16.46
CA SER A 116 -0.26 16.46 -17.08
C SER A 116 -0.25 17.07 -18.47
N LEU A 117 -1.42 17.15 -19.13
CA LEU A 117 -1.58 17.67 -20.47
C LEU A 117 -2.40 18.98 -20.51
N ASP A 118 -2.78 19.50 -19.35
CA ASP A 118 -3.48 20.79 -19.23
C ASP A 118 -2.70 21.93 -19.91
N ASP A 119 -3.36 22.62 -20.84
CA ASP A 119 -2.75 23.65 -21.70
C ASP A 119 -1.44 23.19 -22.40
N GLU A 120 -1.31 21.89 -22.73
CA GLU A 120 -0.14 21.23 -23.36
C GLU A 120 1.18 21.29 -22.55
N ILE A 121 1.11 21.71 -21.28
CA ILE A 121 2.28 21.96 -20.42
C ILE A 121 2.13 21.28 -19.05
N GLY A 122 0.89 21.12 -18.60
CA GLY A 122 0.51 20.44 -17.38
C GLY A 122 0.26 21.38 -16.20
N SER A 123 -0.64 20.95 -15.32
CA SER A 123 -1.05 21.66 -14.09
C SER A 123 -1.32 20.67 -12.96
N ALA A 124 -1.36 21.16 -11.72
CA ALA A 124 -1.90 20.43 -10.58
C ALA A 124 -2.90 21.30 -9.82
N TYR A 125 -3.93 20.66 -9.29
CA TYR A 125 -5.06 21.30 -8.64
C TYR A 125 -5.17 20.83 -7.20
N ILE A 126 -5.15 21.76 -6.26
CA ILE A 126 -5.21 21.48 -4.84
C ILE A 126 -6.63 21.74 -4.34
N TYR A 127 -7.18 20.76 -3.64
CA TYR A 127 -8.48 20.80 -2.99
C TYR A 127 -8.30 20.76 -1.49
N ARG A 128 -9.11 21.53 -0.76
CA ARG A 128 -9.13 21.53 0.71
C ARG A 128 -10.49 21.11 1.24
N ARG A 129 -10.49 20.24 2.25
CA ARG A 129 -11.68 19.88 3.00
C ARG A 129 -11.95 20.91 4.10
N THR A 130 -13.15 21.49 4.08
CA THR A 130 -13.67 22.33 5.17
C THR A 130 -14.98 21.71 5.68
N GLY A 131 -14.94 21.11 6.87
CA GLY A 131 -16.06 20.30 7.37
C GLY A 131 -16.20 19.03 6.53
N SER A 132 -17.35 18.82 5.88
CA SER A 132 -17.58 17.69 4.97
C SER A 132 -17.40 18.03 3.49
N ALA A 133 -17.16 19.31 3.16
CA ALA A 133 -17.08 19.77 1.78
C ALA A 133 -15.63 19.85 1.32
N TRP A 134 -15.37 19.33 0.12
CA TRP A 134 -14.11 19.51 -0.60
C TRP A 134 -14.27 20.61 -1.63
N GLU A 135 -13.41 21.63 -1.61
CA GLU A 135 -13.44 22.74 -2.57
C GLU A 135 -12.07 22.93 -3.22
N LEU A 136 -12.08 23.37 -4.48
CA LEU A 136 -10.85 23.74 -5.18
C LEU A 136 -10.24 24.95 -4.45
N GLU A 137 -9.05 24.76 -3.92
CA GLU A 137 -8.30 25.81 -3.23
C GLU A 137 -7.44 26.59 -4.22
N GLU A 138 -6.65 25.90 -5.04
CA GLU A 138 -5.71 26.56 -5.95
C GLU A 138 -5.32 25.67 -7.14
N LYS A 139 -5.13 26.30 -8.32
CA LYS A 139 -4.42 25.69 -9.45
C LYS A 139 -2.96 26.14 -9.37
N ILE A 140 -2.03 25.19 -9.29
CA ILE A 140 -0.59 25.46 -9.24
C ILE A 140 0.08 25.03 -10.55
N THR A 141 1.09 25.80 -10.96
CA THR A 141 1.89 25.57 -12.17
C THR A 141 3.34 25.95 -11.91
N ALA A 142 4.30 25.28 -12.56
CA ALA A 142 5.71 25.66 -12.50
C ALA A 142 5.95 27.09 -13.00
N SER A 143 6.78 27.84 -12.27
CA SER A 143 7.16 29.22 -12.59
C SER A 143 7.91 29.36 -13.94
N ASP A 144 8.60 28.30 -14.34
CA ASP A 144 9.38 28.18 -15.57
C ASP A 144 8.76 27.17 -16.55
N ARG A 145 7.43 27.05 -16.55
CA ARG A 145 6.66 26.14 -17.42
C ARG A 145 7.01 26.27 -18.91
N ALA A 146 7.18 25.15 -19.60
CA ALA A 146 7.48 25.04 -21.01
C ALA A 146 6.71 23.86 -21.65
N TYR A 147 6.62 23.88 -22.98
CA TYR A 147 5.97 22.82 -23.75
C TYR A 147 6.58 21.45 -23.43
N GLU A 148 5.73 20.43 -23.24
CA GLU A 148 6.13 19.05 -22.90
C GLU A 148 6.82 18.86 -21.52
N ASP A 149 6.67 19.82 -20.60
CA ASP A 149 7.11 19.64 -19.21
C ASP A 149 6.33 18.53 -18.49
N LEU A 150 5.07 18.34 -18.89
CA LEU A 150 4.12 17.39 -18.30
C LEU A 150 3.97 17.57 -16.79
N PHE A 151 3.89 18.82 -16.32
CA PHE A 151 3.73 19.14 -14.90
C PHE A 151 2.41 18.52 -14.37
N GLY A 152 2.46 17.82 -13.25
CA GLY A 152 1.31 17.06 -12.75
C GLY A 152 1.27 15.60 -13.21
N THR A 153 2.34 15.11 -13.86
CA THR A 153 2.49 13.67 -14.17
C THR A 153 2.53 12.81 -12.90
N SER A 154 3.10 13.34 -11.82
CA SER A 154 2.98 12.76 -10.49
C SER A 154 2.78 13.85 -9.45
N VAL A 155 2.06 13.53 -8.39
CA VAL A 155 1.76 14.44 -7.29
C VAL A 155 1.88 13.71 -5.96
N ALA A 156 2.37 14.40 -4.93
CA ALA A 156 2.36 13.94 -3.55
C ALA A 156 2.10 15.13 -2.62
N VAL A 157 1.51 14.87 -1.46
CA VAL A 157 1.22 15.91 -0.47
C VAL A 157 1.34 15.35 0.94
N ASP A 158 2.01 16.11 1.82
CA ASP A 158 2.00 15.88 3.25
C ASP A 158 1.76 17.21 3.97
N GLY A 159 0.62 17.30 4.65
CA GLY A 159 0.20 18.48 5.40
C GLY A 159 0.18 19.76 4.57
N ASN A 160 1.23 20.58 4.73
CA ASN A 160 1.37 21.90 4.10
C ASN A 160 2.42 21.95 2.98
N VAL A 161 2.93 20.80 2.55
CA VAL A 161 3.89 20.66 1.45
C VAL A 161 3.29 19.78 0.37
N ALA A 162 3.34 20.26 -0.87
CA ALA A 162 2.98 19.50 -2.05
C ALA A 162 4.20 19.36 -2.96
N VAL A 163 4.36 18.21 -3.58
CA VAL A 163 5.40 17.92 -4.57
C VAL A 163 4.72 17.57 -5.87
N VAL A 164 5.14 18.22 -6.96
CA VAL A 164 4.60 17.95 -8.29
C VAL A 164 5.73 17.61 -9.25
N GLY A 165 5.64 16.43 -9.83
CA GLY A 165 6.55 15.97 -10.86
C GLY A 165 6.26 16.62 -12.22
N ALA A 166 7.32 17.00 -12.91
CA ALA A 166 7.33 17.40 -14.31
C ALA A 166 8.38 16.53 -15.01
N GLY A 167 8.04 15.24 -15.17
CA GLY A 167 8.94 14.18 -15.64
C GLY A 167 8.95 13.97 -17.15
N GLY A 168 8.42 14.92 -17.92
CA GLY A 168 8.40 14.86 -19.38
C GLY A 168 9.79 14.81 -20.01
N ILE A 169 9.84 14.49 -21.30
CA ILE A 169 11.11 14.40 -22.06
C ILE A 169 11.84 15.75 -22.15
N ALA A 170 11.13 16.88 -22.03
CA ALA A 170 11.70 18.22 -22.09
C ALA A 170 12.25 18.70 -20.74
N LYS A 171 11.74 18.17 -19.62
CA LYS A 171 12.06 18.65 -18.27
C LYS A 171 12.18 17.51 -17.29
N LEU A 172 13.27 17.50 -16.55
CA LEU A 172 13.62 16.47 -15.57
C LEU A 172 13.60 17.14 -14.19
N ALA A 173 12.41 17.45 -13.69
CA ALA A 173 12.25 18.23 -12.47
C ALA A 173 11.07 17.77 -11.61
N ALA A 174 11.15 18.11 -10.33
CA ALA A 174 10.04 18.09 -9.39
C ALA A 174 9.96 19.45 -8.69
N TYR A 175 8.76 19.90 -8.36
CA TYR A 175 8.51 21.21 -7.78
C TYR A 175 7.88 21.06 -6.42
N VAL A 176 8.46 21.73 -5.44
CA VAL A 176 7.93 21.77 -4.08
C VAL A 176 7.14 23.05 -3.90
N TYR A 177 5.91 22.92 -3.43
CA TYR A 177 5.04 24.01 -3.03
C TYR A 177 4.78 23.95 -1.53
N ARG A 178 4.78 25.11 -0.88
CA ARG A 178 4.45 25.23 0.54
C ARG A 178 3.28 26.17 0.76
N TRP A 179 2.31 25.74 1.56
CA TRP A 179 1.22 26.59 2.00
C TRP A 179 1.71 27.61 3.05
N ASN A 180 1.51 28.89 2.76
CA ASN A 180 1.93 29.98 3.65
C ASN A 180 0.83 30.48 4.61
N GLY A 181 -0.35 29.83 4.62
CA GLY A 181 -1.54 30.29 5.35
C GLY A 181 -2.60 30.97 4.48
N SER A 182 -2.28 31.29 3.23
CA SER A 182 -3.18 31.99 2.29
C SER A 182 -3.11 31.52 0.84
N SER A 183 -1.95 31.02 0.41
CA SER A 183 -1.68 30.52 -0.94
C SER A 183 -0.55 29.49 -0.91
N TRP A 184 -0.53 28.61 -1.90
CA TRP A 184 0.57 27.71 -2.19
C TRP A 184 1.66 28.47 -2.94
N GLN A 185 2.88 28.41 -2.43
CA GLN A 185 4.03 29.10 -3.03
C GLN A 185 5.03 28.07 -3.52
N GLU A 186 5.50 28.22 -4.76
CA GLU A 186 6.63 27.43 -5.25
C GLU A 186 7.84 27.73 -4.37
N GLU A 187 8.21 26.76 -3.54
CA GLU A 187 9.32 26.85 -2.58
C GLU A 187 10.63 26.54 -3.28
N GLN A 188 10.65 25.48 -4.10
CA GLN A 188 11.87 25.03 -4.75
C GLN A 188 11.60 24.18 -5.99
N LYS A 189 12.45 24.34 -7.00
CA LYS A 189 12.59 23.39 -8.09
C LYS A 189 13.71 22.41 -7.76
N LEU A 190 13.40 21.12 -7.70
CA LEU A 190 14.33 20.02 -7.52
C LEU A 190 14.81 19.55 -8.89
N ILE A 191 16.12 19.38 -9.02
CA ILE A 191 16.80 18.89 -10.23
C ILE A 191 17.80 17.84 -9.75
N PRO A 192 17.86 16.67 -10.39
CA PRO A 192 18.77 15.60 -9.98
C PRO A 192 20.22 16.00 -10.24
N SER A 193 21.12 15.60 -9.35
CA SER A 193 22.53 15.48 -9.68
C SER A 193 22.76 14.18 -10.48
N GLY A 194 23.71 14.19 -11.43
CA GLY A 194 24.01 13.02 -12.25
C GLY A 194 22.94 12.67 -13.30
N ALA A 195 22.71 11.39 -13.53
CA ALA A 195 21.84 10.88 -14.60
C ALA A 195 20.36 10.89 -14.17
N GLY A 196 19.60 11.89 -14.63
CA GLY A 196 18.22 12.13 -14.19
C GLY A 196 17.13 11.86 -15.23
N ASN A 197 17.36 11.03 -16.25
CA ASN A 197 16.34 10.75 -17.26
C ASN A 197 15.09 10.12 -16.61
N GLY A 198 13.94 10.74 -16.81
CA GLY A 198 12.68 10.38 -16.14
C GLY A 198 12.52 10.92 -14.70
N PHE A 199 13.40 11.81 -14.23
CA PHE A 199 13.27 12.43 -12.91
C PHE A 199 11.97 13.24 -12.83
N GLY A 200 11.17 12.98 -11.80
CA GLY A 200 9.86 13.60 -11.62
C GLY A 200 8.71 12.82 -12.25
N GLN A 201 8.96 11.64 -12.83
CA GLN A 201 7.90 10.74 -13.29
C GLN A 201 7.07 10.19 -12.12
N THR A 202 7.69 9.98 -10.98
CA THR A 202 7.03 9.60 -9.72
C THR A 202 7.63 10.37 -8.56
N VAL A 203 6.81 10.78 -7.60
CA VAL A 203 7.21 11.51 -6.40
C VAL A 203 6.47 10.99 -5.19
N ALA A 204 7.13 11.00 -4.03
CA ALA A 204 6.53 10.77 -2.72
C ALA A 204 7.09 11.79 -1.72
N ILE A 205 6.31 12.10 -0.69
CA ILE A 205 6.73 12.95 0.42
C ILE A 205 6.20 12.37 1.73
N ASP A 206 7.07 12.31 2.73
CA ASP A 206 6.68 12.16 4.13
C ASP A 206 7.52 13.12 4.97
N GLN A 207 6.83 14.00 5.70
CA GLN A 207 7.40 14.98 6.61
C GLN A 207 8.48 15.86 5.96
N ASN A 208 9.74 15.53 6.20
CA ASN A 208 10.91 16.29 5.78
C ASN A 208 11.72 15.58 4.69
N CYS A 209 11.18 14.52 4.10
CA CYS A 209 11.82 13.72 3.08
C CYS A 209 10.97 13.65 1.81
N ILE A 210 11.59 13.87 0.67
CA ILE A 210 10.99 13.70 -0.66
C ILE A 210 11.78 12.61 -1.38
N LEU A 211 11.06 11.68 -2.02
CA LEU A 211 11.63 10.66 -2.88
C LEU A 211 11.16 10.91 -4.32
N VAL A 212 12.09 10.98 -5.25
CA VAL A 212 11.81 11.19 -6.67
C VAL A 212 12.40 10.04 -7.49
N GLY A 213 11.56 9.38 -8.28
CA GLY A 213 12.00 8.32 -9.19
C GLY A 213 12.52 8.86 -10.51
N SER A 214 13.45 8.13 -11.13
CA SER A 214 14.08 8.44 -12.41
C SER A 214 14.34 7.16 -13.20
N GLN A 215 13.27 6.48 -13.61
CA GLN A 215 13.31 5.13 -14.19
C GLN A 215 14.15 4.96 -15.47
N TYR A 216 14.38 6.04 -16.23
CA TYR A 216 15.15 6.00 -17.48
C TYR A 216 16.63 6.37 -17.30
N ALA A 217 17.06 6.62 -16.06
CA ALA A 217 18.46 6.88 -15.75
C ALA A 217 19.35 5.67 -16.08
N SER A 218 20.64 5.93 -16.33
CA SER A 218 21.67 4.88 -16.38
C SER A 218 21.35 3.72 -17.35
N GLN A 219 21.06 4.02 -18.62
CA GLN A 219 20.65 3.01 -19.63
C GLN A 219 19.37 2.26 -19.23
N ASN A 220 18.38 2.99 -18.70
CA ASN A 220 17.11 2.44 -18.21
C ASN A 220 17.26 1.46 -17.04
N GLN A 221 18.43 1.39 -16.39
CA GLN A 221 18.53 0.71 -15.09
C GLN A 221 17.65 1.40 -14.05
N GLY A 222 17.64 2.74 -14.07
CA GLY A 222 16.83 3.57 -13.19
C GLY A 222 17.54 3.98 -11.90
N ASN A 223 17.18 5.16 -11.40
CA ASN A 223 17.69 5.74 -10.14
C ASN A 223 16.50 6.24 -9.31
N ALA A 224 16.70 6.42 -8.01
CA ALA A 224 15.81 7.22 -7.16
C ALA A 224 16.61 8.18 -6.28
N TYR A 225 15.99 9.31 -5.94
CA TYR A 225 16.63 10.46 -5.33
C TYR A 225 15.91 10.86 -4.05
N PHE A 226 16.63 10.84 -2.94
CA PHE A 226 16.15 11.35 -1.67
C PHE A 226 16.56 12.80 -1.49
N PHE A 227 15.60 13.65 -1.17
CA PHE A 227 15.81 15.02 -0.75
C PHE A 227 15.37 15.20 0.70
N ARG A 228 16.14 15.95 1.47
CA ARG A 228 15.88 16.26 2.89
C ARG A 228 15.76 17.76 3.09
N TRP A 229 14.77 18.20 3.85
CA TRP A 229 14.64 19.60 4.24
C TRP A 229 15.73 20.00 5.26
N ASP A 230 16.59 20.95 4.91
CA ASP A 230 17.51 21.60 5.83
C ASP A 230 16.88 22.89 6.37
N ALA A 231 16.32 22.81 7.58
CA ALA A 231 15.67 23.94 8.24
C ALA A 231 16.60 25.14 8.49
N ASN A 232 17.93 24.94 8.59
CA ASN A 232 18.87 26.05 8.80
C ASN A 232 19.05 26.89 7.54
N ARG A 233 18.92 26.24 6.38
CA ARG A 233 19.09 26.86 5.07
C ARG A 233 17.76 27.16 4.39
N SER A 234 16.67 26.61 4.90
CA SER A 234 15.34 26.68 4.30
C SER A 234 15.36 26.18 2.85
N GLU A 235 16.03 25.05 2.63
CA GLU A 235 16.18 24.44 1.31
C GLU A 235 16.07 22.91 1.41
N TRP A 236 15.56 22.29 0.35
CA TRP A 236 15.64 20.85 0.12
C TRP A 236 16.98 20.50 -0.49
N ILE A 237 17.72 19.61 0.17
CA ILE A 237 19.02 19.13 -0.27
C ILE A 237 18.89 17.72 -0.80
N GLU A 238 19.44 17.45 -1.98
CA GLU A 238 19.65 16.07 -2.44
C GLU A 238 20.58 15.37 -1.45
N GLU A 239 20.02 14.46 -0.68
CA GLU A 239 20.70 13.74 0.40
C GLU A 239 21.40 12.50 -0.15
N GLN A 240 20.74 11.78 -1.07
CA GLN A 240 21.27 10.53 -1.60
C GLN A 240 20.63 10.15 -2.95
N ILE A 241 21.43 9.54 -3.83
CA ILE A 241 20.97 8.80 -5.00
C ILE A 241 21.10 7.31 -4.69
N VAL A 242 20.05 6.54 -4.95
CA VAL A 242 20.04 5.08 -4.77
C VAL A 242 19.73 4.37 -6.09
N THR A 243 20.23 3.14 -6.18
CA THR A 243 19.96 2.17 -7.25
C THR A 243 19.70 0.80 -6.60
N ALA A 244 19.02 -0.09 -7.30
CA ALA A 244 18.92 -1.49 -6.90
C ALA A 244 20.32 -2.14 -6.79
N SER A 245 20.53 -2.96 -5.77
CA SER A 245 21.80 -3.66 -5.50
C SER A 245 22.20 -4.65 -6.59
N ASP A 246 21.21 -5.17 -7.31
CA ASP A 246 21.34 -6.07 -8.46
C ASP A 246 20.87 -5.43 -9.78
N GLY A 247 20.73 -4.10 -9.81
CA GLY A 247 20.16 -3.42 -10.97
C GLY A 247 21.00 -3.61 -12.25
N GLU A 248 20.32 -3.93 -13.33
CA GLU A 248 20.82 -4.12 -14.68
C GLU A 248 20.13 -3.15 -15.67
N PRO A 249 20.68 -2.96 -16.89
CA PRO A 249 20.05 -2.10 -17.89
C PRO A 249 18.63 -2.56 -18.25
N ASN A 250 17.69 -1.62 -18.24
CA ASN A 250 16.25 -1.77 -18.51
C ASN A 250 15.40 -2.33 -17.36
N ASP A 251 15.90 -2.41 -16.13
CA ASP A 251 15.07 -2.80 -14.98
C ASP A 251 14.03 -1.75 -14.58
N LEU A 252 14.24 -0.48 -14.99
CA LEU A 252 13.37 0.67 -14.72
C LEU A 252 13.14 0.94 -13.23
N PHE A 253 14.19 0.81 -12.42
CA PHE A 253 14.15 1.16 -10.99
C PHE A 253 13.76 2.63 -10.76
N GLY A 254 12.83 2.87 -9.83
CA GLY A 254 12.25 4.19 -9.61
C GLY A 254 11.04 4.47 -10.49
N THR A 255 10.36 3.42 -10.98
CA THR A 255 9.09 3.56 -11.73
C THR A 255 7.94 4.03 -10.84
N SER A 256 7.95 3.56 -9.60
CA SER A 256 7.00 3.88 -8.55
C SER A 256 7.76 3.97 -7.23
N VAL A 257 7.33 4.88 -6.36
CA VAL A 257 8.00 5.14 -5.08
C VAL A 257 6.96 5.44 -4.00
N SER A 258 7.25 5.03 -2.77
CA SER A 258 6.48 5.44 -1.58
C SER A 258 7.40 5.57 -0.36
N LEU A 259 6.98 6.40 0.60
CA LEU A 259 7.69 6.79 1.82
C LEU A 259 6.75 6.74 3.03
N ASP A 260 7.25 6.21 4.14
CA ASP A 260 6.64 6.39 5.47
C ASP A 260 7.75 6.39 6.53
N GLY A 261 8.00 7.56 7.13
CA GLY A 261 9.05 7.79 8.09
C GLY A 261 10.44 7.44 7.55
N ASP A 262 11.03 6.42 8.16
CA ASP A 262 12.38 5.94 7.86
C ASP A 262 12.39 4.75 6.88
N GLU A 263 11.26 4.41 6.25
CA GLU A 263 11.15 3.34 5.26
C GLU A 263 10.67 3.87 3.91
N ALA A 264 11.21 3.28 2.83
CA ALA A 264 10.83 3.57 1.46
C ALA A 264 10.68 2.27 0.67
N ILE A 265 9.78 2.25 -0.31
CA ILE A 265 9.67 1.19 -1.31
C ILE A 265 9.81 1.77 -2.70
N ILE A 266 10.58 1.09 -3.55
CA ILE A 266 10.87 1.53 -4.92
C ILE A 266 10.66 0.36 -5.88
N GLY A 267 9.83 0.57 -6.90
CA GLY A 267 9.53 -0.43 -7.93
C GLY A 267 10.53 -0.46 -9.09
N ALA A 268 10.73 -1.65 -9.65
CA ALA A 268 11.50 -1.93 -10.87
C ALA A 268 10.78 -3.03 -11.68
N TYR A 269 9.69 -2.64 -12.34
CA TYR A 269 8.75 -3.59 -12.96
C TYR A 269 9.29 -4.34 -14.19
N TRP A 270 10.46 -3.98 -14.70
CA TRP A 270 11.11 -4.68 -15.81
C TRP A 270 12.29 -5.57 -15.40
N ASP A 271 12.62 -5.57 -14.10
CA ASP A 271 13.63 -6.47 -13.54
C ASP A 271 13.26 -7.96 -13.80
N ASN A 272 14.30 -8.80 -13.91
CA ASN A 272 14.20 -10.24 -14.07
C ASN A 272 13.19 -10.70 -15.14
N ALA A 273 13.46 -10.36 -16.41
CA ALA A 273 12.62 -10.74 -17.55
C ALA A 273 11.16 -10.27 -17.46
N LEU A 274 10.96 -9.04 -16.97
CA LEU A 274 9.64 -8.42 -16.80
C LEU A 274 8.76 -9.11 -15.73
N GLN A 275 9.31 -10.04 -14.95
CA GLN A 275 8.67 -10.50 -13.71
C GLN A 275 8.47 -9.32 -12.76
N GLY A 276 9.50 -8.46 -12.66
CA GLY A 276 9.50 -7.24 -11.87
C GLY A 276 9.84 -7.47 -10.41
N SER A 277 10.31 -6.41 -9.76
CA SER A 277 10.74 -6.40 -8.36
C SER A 277 10.39 -5.09 -7.67
N ALA A 278 10.38 -5.12 -6.33
CA ALA A 278 10.33 -3.91 -5.51
C ALA A 278 11.40 -3.98 -4.42
N TYR A 279 11.94 -2.84 -4.01
CA TYR A 279 13.09 -2.77 -3.11
C TYR A 279 12.75 -1.90 -1.91
N ILE A 280 12.95 -2.45 -0.71
CA ILE A 280 12.80 -1.71 0.53
C ILE A 280 14.12 -1.05 0.88
N PHE A 281 14.06 0.26 1.12
CA PHE A 281 15.14 1.05 1.68
C PHE A 281 14.77 1.50 3.09
N ARG A 282 15.77 1.54 3.98
CA ARG A 282 15.62 2.05 5.34
C ARG A 282 16.68 3.07 5.67
N TRP A 283 16.27 4.16 6.29
CA TRP A 283 17.14 5.17 6.86
C TRP A 283 17.76 4.67 8.18
N ASP A 284 19.09 4.76 8.30
CA ASP A 284 19.81 4.37 9.52
C ASP A 284 20.23 5.54 10.42
N GLY A 285 19.78 6.76 10.09
CA GLY A 285 20.22 8.01 10.73
C GLY A 285 21.28 8.77 9.93
N ASN A 286 21.85 8.16 8.88
CA ASN A 286 22.89 8.76 8.05
C ASN A 286 22.75 8.46 6.55
N THR A 287 22.28 7.26 6.18
CA THR A 287 22.09 6.83 4.79
C THR A 287 20.85 5.96 4.64
N TRP A 288 20.24 6.02 3.46
CA TRP A 288 19.23 5.07 2.98
C TRP A 288 19.93 3.82 2.47
N ASN A 289 19.65 2.68 3.09
CA ASN A 289 20.23 1.40 2.73
C ASN A 289 19.15 0.47 2.19
N GLU A 290 19.43 -0.23 1.10
CA GLU A 290 18.57 -1.33 0.65
C GLU A 290 18.62 -2.45 1.71
N VAL A 291 17.47 -2.76 2.29
CA VAL A 291 17.37 -3.81 3.33
C VAL A 291 16.81 -5.11 2.77
N GLN A 292 15.99 -5.05 1.71
CA GLN A 292 15.39 -6.23 1.11
C GLN A 292 14.85 -5.97 -0.30
N LYS A 293 15.07 -6.93 -1.20
CA LYS A 293 14.35 -7.09 -2.47
C LYS A 293 13.10 -7.95 -2.25
N LEU A 294 11.96 -7.49 -2.75
CA LEU A 294 10.66 -8.14 -2.73
C LEU A 294 10.33 -8.67 -4.13
N THR A 295 9.83 -9.90 -4.18
CA THR A 295 9.36 -10.59 -5.38
C THR A 295 8.08 -11.34 -5.02
N ALA A 296 7.16 -11.50 -5.98
CA ALA A 296 6.00 -12.37 -5.83
C ALA A 296 6.44 -13.84 -5.67
N SER A 297 5.80 -14.56 -4.75
CA SER A 297 6.09 -15.97 -4.46
C SER A 297 5.72 -16.92 -5.60
N ASP A 298 4.77 -16.52 -6.43
CA ASP A 298 4.34 -17.17 -7.67
C ASP A 298 4.65 -16.31 -8.91
N GLY A 299 5.60 -15.39 -8.81
CA GLY A 299 5.95 -14.50 -9.92
C GLY A 299 6.44 -15.26 -11.15
N GLU A 300 5.98 -14.85 -12.31
CA GLU A 300 6.33 -15.37 -13.64
C GLU A 300 6.78 -14.23 -14.58
N ASP A 301 7.35 -14.60 -15.74
CA ASP A 301 7.76 -13.62 -16.74
C ASP A 301 6.56 -12.74 -17.17
N HIS A 302 6.75 -11.42 -17.24
CA HIS A 302 5.75 -10.42 -17.64
C HIS A 302 4.65 -10.11 -16.61
N ASP A 303 4.77 -10.53 -15.36
CA ASP A 303 3.84 -10.12 -14.30
C ASP A 303 3.94 -8.63 -13.95
N ARG A 304 5.10 -8.02 -14.21
CA ARG A 304 5.39 -6.59 -13.96
C ARG A 304 5.17 -6.18 -12.49
N PHE A 305 5.55 -7.06 -11.57
CA PHE A 305 5.57 -6.77 -10.14
C PHE A 305 6.40 -5.52 -9.84
N GLY A 306 5.88 -4.62 -9.01
CA GLY A 306 6.55 -3.36 -8.70
C GLY A 306 6.21 -2.23 -9.68
N PHE A 307 5.21 -2.42 -10.55
CA PHE A 307 4.68 -1.32 -11.38
C PHE A 307 4.12 -0.20 -10.50
N SER A 308 3.32 -0.55 -9.51
CA SER A 308 2.84 0.36 -8.47
C SER A 308 3.23 -0.17 -7.09
N VAL A 309 3.63 0.71 -6.18
CA VAL A 309 4.01 0.35 -4.82
C VAL A 309 3.46 1.39 -3.85
N ASP A 310 3.03 0.94 -2.68
CA ASP A 310 2.75 1.83 -1.55
C ASP A 310 3.04 1.13 -0.23
N LEU A 311 3.44 1.87 0.81
CA LEU A 311 3.71 1.32 2.13
C LEU A 311 3.08 2.18 3.23
N SER A 312 2.69 1.54 4.32
CA SER A 312 2.24 2.20 5.55
C SER A 312 2.67 1.36 6.76
N GLY A 313 3.54 1.94 7.57
CA GLY A 313 4.17 1.32 8.73
C GLY A 313 4.88 0.03 8.37
N ALA A 314 4.38 -1.08 8.90
CA ALA A 314 4.96 -2.41 8.69
C ALA A 314 4.28 -3.20 7.56
N THR A 315 3.53 -2.53 6.68
CA THR A 315 2.76 -3.15 5.61
C THR A 315 3.10 -2.48 4.28
N ALA A 316 3.22 -3.26 3.22
CA ALA A 316 3.43 -2.76 1.86
C ALA A 316 2.52 -3.51 0.88
N VAL A 317 2.07 -2.82 -0.16
CA VAL A 317 1.30 -3.40 -1.27
C VAL A 317 2.07 -3.15 -2.55
N VAL A 318 2.22 -4.19 -3.36
CA VAL A 318 2.94 -4.14 -4.63
C VAL A 318 2.06 -4.69 -5.75
N GLY A 319 1.82 -3.88 -6.78
CA GLY A 319 1.01 -4.23 -7.94
C GLY A 319 1.79 -5.02 -8.99
N ALA A 320 1.11 -5.95 -9.64
CA ALA A 320 1.56 -6.79 -10.75
C ALA A 320 0.42 -6.91 -11.76
N PHE A 321 0.14 -5.81 -12.47
CA PHE A 321 -1.12 -5.63 -13.20
C PHE A 321 -1.31 -6.56 -14.40
N THR A 322 -0.28 -7.28 -14.85
CA THR A 322 -0.39 -8.27 -15.93
C THR A 322 -0.28 -9.72 -15.47
N ASP A 323 -0.09 -9.95 -14.18
CA ASP A 323 -0.18 -11.30 -13.60
C ASP A 323 -1.57 -11.90 -13.88
N ARG A 324 -1.62 -13.20 -14.23
CA ARG A 324 -2.85 -13.95 -14.57
C ARG A 324 -3.74 -13.35 -15.68
N ALA A 325 -3.27 -12.33 -16.39
CA ALA A 325 -3.99 -11.49 -17.35
C ALA A 325 -5.07 -10.57 -16.75
N ASP A 326 -5.66 -10.89 -15.59
CA ASP A 326 -6.62 -10.04 -14.86
C ASP A 326 -5.93 -9.03 -13.92
N GLY A 327 -4.66 -9.28 -13.59
CA GLY A 327 -3.85 -8.47 -12.68
C GLY A 327 -3.94 -8.95 -11.23
N SER A 328 -2.92 -8.62 -10.45
CA SER A 328 -2.85 -8.95 -9.02
C SER A 328 -2.08 -7.88 -8.26
N ALA A 329 -2.19 -7.92 -6.94
CA ALA A 329 -1.29 -7.21 -6.05
C ALA A 329 -0.89 -8.10 -4.87
N TYR A 330 0.22 -7.76 -4.23
CA TYR A 330 0.82 -8.58 -3.19
C TYR A 330 1.00 -7.75 -1.94
N LEU A 331 0.45 -8.26 -0.85
CA LEU A 331 0.57 -7.71 0.49
C LEU A 331 1.82 -8.28 1.15
N PHE A 332 2.71 -7.40 1.60
CA PHE A 332 3.87 -7.75 2.40
C PHE A 332 3.72 -7.19 3.81
N ARG A 333 4.13 -7.98 4.81
CA ARG A 333 4.21 -7.54 6.21
C ARG A 333 5.62 -7.69 6.74
N ARG A 334 6.06 -6.69 7.48
CA ARG A 334 7.35 -6.72 8.17
C ARG A 334 7.23 -7.36 9.54
N SER A 335 8.03 -8.39 9.78
CA SER A 335 8.23 -9.01 11.09
C SER A 335 9.68 -8.81 11.53
N GLY A 336 9.90 -7.83 12.42
CA GLY A 336 11.25 -7.40 12.79
C GLY A 336 11.91 -6.64 11.64
N ASP A 337 12.99 -7.20 11.08
CA ASP A 337 13.73 -6.62 9.96
C ASP A 337 13.40 -7.26 8.61
N VAL A 338 12.54 -8.29 8.59
CA VAL A 338 12.24 -9.07 7.39
C VAL A 338 10.83 -8.77 6.91
N TRP A 339 10.71 -8.44 5.63
CA TRP A 339 9.44 -8.37 4.92
C TRP A 339 9.08 -9.75 4.38
N MET A 340 7.86 -10.18 4.59
CA MET A 340 7.34 -11.46 4.10
C MET A 340 6.08 -11.19 3.30
N GLU A 341 5.94 -11.87 2.17
CA GLU A 341 4.67 -11.91 1.47
C GLU A 341 3.63 -12.56 2.39
N ASP A 342 2.56 -11.82 2.65
CA ASP A 342 1.45 -12.23 3.52
C ASP A 342 0.31 -12.80 2.69
N SER A 343 -0.04 -12.15 1.57
CA SER A 343 -1.18 -12.54 0.75
C SER A 343 -1.11 -11.96 -0.67
N LYS A 344 -1.72 -12.68 -1.62
CA LYS A 344 -2.02 -12.19 -2.96
C LYS A 344 -3.46 -11.67 -2.99
N LEU A 345 -3.64 -10.44 -3.45
CA LEU A 345 -4.91 -9.74 -3.64
C LEU A 345 -5.34 -9.90 -5.09
N ILE A 346 -6.61 -10.26 -5.29
CA ILE A 346 -7.27 -10.37 -6.59
C ILE A 346 -8.65 -9.73 -6.49
N ALA A 347 -9.13 -9.12 -7.57
CA ALA A 347 -10.51 -8.66 -7.67
C ALA A 347 -11.48 -9.85 -7.62
N SER A 348 -12.60 -9.71 -6.92
CA SER A 348 -13.61 -10.76 -6.75
C SER A 348 -14.32 -11.15 -8.06
N ASP A 349 -14.30 -10.25 -9.03
CA ASP A 349 -14.90 -10.34 -10.36
C ASP A 349 -13.89 -10.15 -11.50
N GLY A 350 -12.58 -10.22 -11.20
CA GLY A 350 -11.52 -9.99 -12.17
C GLY A 350 -11.69 -10.79 -13.47
N ALA A 351 -11.58 -10.07 -14.58
CA ALA A 351 -11.57 -10.57 -15.94
C ALA A 351 -10.25 -10.24 -16.64
N ALA A 352 -9.97 -10.97 -17.72
CA ALA A 352 -8.75 -10.74 -18.49
C ALA A 352 -8.72 -9.31 -19.03
N ASP A 353 -7.53 -8.70 -18.95
CA ASP A 353 -7.22 -7.33 -19.34
C ASP A 353 -7.74 -6.21 -18.41
N ASP A 354 -8.45 -6.52 -17.32
CA ASP A 354 -8.91 -5.50 -16.35
C ASP A 354 -7.76 -4.74 -15.67
N TYR A 355 -6.58 -5.38 -15.60
CA TYR A 355 -5.33 -4.84 -15.04
C TYR A 355 -5.46 -4.40 -13.58
N PHE A 356 -6.05 -5.25 -12.74
CA PHE A 356 -6.09 -5.07 -11.30
C PHE A 356 -4.68 -4.91 -10.70
N GLY A 357 -4.52 -3.92 -9.83
CA GLY A 357 -3.21 -3.59 -9.25
C GLY A 357 -2.36 -2.70 -10.15
N TYR A 358 -2.95 -2.06 -11.16
CA TYR A 358 -2.30 -1.01 -11.95
C TYR A 358 -1.91 0.20 -11.09
N SER A 359 -2.77 0.55 -10.14
CA SER A 359 -2.50 1.55 -9.12
C SER A 359 -2.82 0.95 -7.75
N VAL A 360 -2.02 1.28 -6.73
CA VAL A 360 -2.21 0.81 -5.36
C VAL A 360 -1.98 1.95 -4.40
N SER A 361 -2.75 2.01 -3.33
CA SER A 361 -2.43 2.85 -2.18
C SER A 361 -2.92 2.21 -0.88
N ILE A 362 -2.16 2.38 0.20
CA ILE A 362 -2.41 1.82 1.51
C ILE A 362 -2.40 2.92 2.58
N SER A 363 -3.37 2.85 3.49
CA SER A 363 -3.31 3.61 4.74
C SER A 363 -3.72 2.69 5.88
N LEU A 364 -2.80 2.46 6.81
CA LEU A 364 -3.00 1.59 7.97
C LEU A 364 -3.42 0.16 7.57
N ASP A 365 -4.70 -0.14 7.71
CA ASP A 365 -5.35 -1.43 7.55
C ASP A 365 -6.29 -1.48 6.32
N ARG A 366 -6.18 -0.51 5.41
CA ARG A 366 -6.95 -0.45 4.18
C ARG A 366 -6.05 -0.25 2.99
N ALA A 367 -6.31 -0.99 1.92
CA ALA A 367 -5.74 -0.71 0.61
C ALA A 367 -6.85 -0.40 -0.41
N VAL A 368 -6.50 0.45 -1.37
CA VAL A 368 -7.29 0.74 -2.56
C VAL A 368 -6.47 0.34 -3.77
N LEU A 369 -7.08 -0.41 -4.69
CA LEU A 369 -6.42 -0.91 -5.89
C LEU A 369 -7.24 -0.58 -7.13
N GLY A 370 -6.61 -0.04 -8.16
CA GLY A 370 -7.25 0.24 -9.45
C GLY A 370 -7.18 -0.95 -10.42
N ALA A 371 -8.25 -1.14 -11.19
CA ALA A 371 -8.31 -2.02 -12.36
C ALA A 371 -8.80 -1.16 -13.53
N ILE A 372 -7.85 -0.66 -14.32
CA ILE A 372 -8.11 0.48 -15.21
C ILE A 372 -9.03 0.15 -16.39
N TRP A 373 -9.14 -1.12 -16.77
CA TRP A 373 -9.90 -1.55 -17.96
C TRP A 373 -11.06 -2.48 -17.63
N ASP A 374 -11.50 -2.46 -16.38
CA ASP A 374 -12.70 -3.16 -15.95
C ASP A 374 -13.96 -2.62 -16.68
N ASP A 375 -14.82 -3.54 -17.11
CA ASP A 375 -15.89 -3.26 -18.09
C ASP A 375 -17.27 -2.95 -17.47
N ASP A 376 -17.39 -2.83 -16.14
CA ASP A 376 -18.68 -2.83 -15.45
C ASP A 376 -19.60 -1.64 -15.80
N ASN A 377 -19.02 -0.45 -16.04
CA ASN A 377 -19.75 0.76 -16.45
C ASN A 377 -19.60 1.08 -17.96
N GLY A 378 -19.10 0.11 -18.73
CA GLY A 378 -18.80 0.27 -20.16
C GLY A 378 -17.43 -0.31 -20.48
N ILE A 379 -17.17 -0.55 -21.77
CA ILE A 379 -15.87 -1.09 -22.21
C ILE A 379 -14.71 -0.21 -21.72
N ASP A 380 -13.73 -0.81 -21.05
CA ASP A 380 -12.60 -0.13 -20.43
C ASP A 380 -13.05 1.09 -19.57
N SER A 381 -14.13 0.94 -18.80
CA SER A 381 -14.61 2.03 -17.93
C SER A 381 -13.74 2.22 -16.69
N GLY A 382 -13.13 1.13 -16.24
CA GLY A 382 -12.29 1.05 -15.05
C GLY A 382 -13.06 0.94 -13.75
N SER A 383 -12.40 0.35 -12.75
CA SER A 383 -12.91 0.10 -11.41
C SER A 383 -11.84 0.32 -10.35
N SER A 384 -12.23 0.46 -9.09
CA SER A 384 -11.29 0.40 -7.95
C SER A 384 -11.86 -0.44 -6.82
N TYR A 385 -10.99 -1.04 -6.01
CA TYR A 385 -11.37 -2.03 -5.02
C TYR A 385 -10.78 -1.68 -3.65
N ILE A 386 -11.59 -1.78 -2.60
CA ILE A 386 -11.17 -1.52 -1.22
C ILE A 386 -10.98 -2.84 -0.50
N PHE A 387 -9.78 -3.07 0.02
CA PHE A 387 -9.45 -4.22 0.86
C PHE A 387 -9.30 -3.83 2.32
N ASP A 388 -9.93 -4.59 3.22
CA ASP A 388 -9.58 -4.64 4.63
C ASP A 388 -8.39 -5.59 4.81
N LEU A 389 -7.26 -5.04 5.23
CA LEU A 389 -5.99 -5.74 5.41
C LEU A 389 -5.81 -6.23 6.85
N ASN A 390 -6.77 -5.95 7.74
CA ASN A 390 -6.68 -6.46 9.09
C ASN A 390 -6.64 -7.98 9.05
N CYS A 391 -5.55 -8.51 9.60
CA CYS A 391 -5.65 -9.76 10.31
C CYS A 391 -6.76 -9.57 11.34
N GLY A 392 -7.90 -10.24 11.19
CA GLY A 392 -8.82 -10.43 12.31
C GLY A 392 -8.05 -10.84 13.58
N PRO A 393 -8.70 -10.82 14.76
CA PRO A 393 -8.04 -11.02 16.04
C PRO A 393 -7.03 -12.18 16.03
N THR A 394 -5.79 -12.03 16.49
CA THR A 394 -4.84 -13.15 16.59
C THR A 394 -4.99 -13.83 17.93
N LEU A 395 -5.26 -15.13 17.94
CA LEU A 395 -5.39 -15.95 19.14
C LEU A 395 -4.06 -16.65 19.43
N SER A 396 -3.56 -16.54 20.66
CA SER A 396 -2.37 -17.20 21.17
C SER A 396 -2.64 -17.86 22.53
N THR A 397 -1.80 -18.83 22.91
CA THR A 397 -1.97 -19.61 24.14
C THR A 397 -0.73 -19.61 25.01
N LEU A 398 -0.92 -19.50 26.33
CA LEU A 398 0.12 -19.64 27.34
C LEU A 398 -0.35 -20.57 28.46
N GLY A 399 0.52 -21.48 28.92
CA GLY A 399 0.23 -22.41 30.01
C GLY A 399 0.38 -23.86 29.56
N SER A 400 -0.25 -24.79 30.30
CA SER A 400 -0.19 -26.22 29.99
C SER A 400 -1.54 -26.90 30.18
N CYS A 401 -1.86 -27.84 29.29
CA CYS A 401 -3.02 -28.73 29.45
C CYS A 401 -2.59 -30.11 29.99
N PRO A 402 -3.22 -30.64 31.06
CA PRO A 402 -4.25 -30.02 31.89
C PRO A 402 -3.65 -28.97 32.82
N GLY A 403 -4.40 -27.92 33.13
CA GLY A 403 -3.88 -26.84 33.96
C GLY A 403 -4.54 -25.51 33.68
N ASN A 404 -3.94 -24.45 34.18
CA ASN A 404 -4.38 -23.10 33.86
C ASN A 404 -3.79 -22.71 32.50
N MET A 405 -4.66 -22.36 31.57
CA MET A 405 -4.30 -21.84 30.27
C MET A 405 -4.86 -20.43 30.10
N ARG A 406 -4.07 -19.57 29.47
CA ARG A 406 -4.46 -18.25 29.03
C ARG A 406 -4.58 -18.25 27.53
N PHE A 407 -5.73 -17.84 27.03
CA PHE A 407 -5.99 -17.59 25.63
C PHE A 407 -6.01 -16.07 25.43
N LYS A 408 -4.98 -15.54 24.78
CA LYS A 408 -4.83 -14.11 24.53
C LYS A 408 -5.23 -13.83 23.08
N VAL A 409 -6.11 -12.87 22.90
CA VAL A 409 -6.42 -12.29 21.60
C VAL A 409 -5.71 -10.95 21.51
N GLU A 410 -5.08 -10.69 20.37
CA GLU A 410 -4.51 -9.40 19.96
C GLU A 410 -5.19 -8.94 18.67
N ASN A 411 -5.07 -7.67 18.31
CA ASN A 411 -5.66 -7.11 17.09
C ASN A 411 -7.19 -7.27 16.99
N ALA A 412 -7.89 -7.36 18.12
CA ALA A 412 -9.33 -7.15 18.13
C ALA A 412 -9.63 -5.64 18.15
N THR A 413 -10.87 -5.28 17.84
CA THR A 413 -11.36 -3.91 17.90
C THR A 413 -11.24 -3.40 19.34
N ALA A 414 -10.49 -2.31 19.52
CA ALA A 414 -10.21 -1.73 20.83
C ALA A 414 -11.49 -1.39 21.60
N ASN A 415 -11.52 -1.73 22.89
CA ASN A 415 -12.65 -1.54 23.81
C ASN A 415 -13.94 -2.30 23.43
N GLN A 416 -13.91 -3.17 22.42
CA GLN A 416 -15.07 -3.93 21.94
C GLN A 416 -15.05 -5.39 22.41
N LYS A 417 -16.10 -6.14 22.08
CA LYS A 417 -16.31 -7.50 22.54
C LYS A 417 -15.67 -8.53 21.61
N VAL A 418 -14.97 -9.49 22.20
CA VAL A 418 -14.40 -10.67 21.54
C VAL A 418 -15.05 -11.92 22.11
N ALA A 419 -15.63 -12.75 21.24
CA ALA A 419 -16.16 -14.05 21.59
C ALA A 419 -15.10 -15.14 21.41
N TYR A 420 -14.88 -15.95 22.44
CA TYR A 420 -14.07 -17.16 22.37
C TYR A 420 -14.98 -18.36 22.13
N LEU A 421 -14.76 -19.06 21.03
CA LEU A 421 -15.55 -20.17 20.53
C LEU A 421 -14.72 -21.45 20.54
N TYR A 422 -15.30 -22.58 20.90
CA TYR A 422 -14.60 -23.87 20.90
C TYR A 422 -15.41 -24.99 20.28
N ALA A 423 -14.73 -25.97 19.68
CA ALA A 423 -15.35 -27.16 19.10
C ALA A 423 -14.47 -28.41 19.25
N SER A 424 -15.07 -29.58 19.00
CA SER A 424 -14.38 -30.87 19.09
C SER A 424 -13.53 -31.21 17.85
N ASN A 425 -13.80 -30.57 16.72
CA ASN A 425 -12.99 -30.67 15.50
C ASN A 425 -13.03 -29.34 14.74
N THR A 426 -12.06 -29.14 13.84
CA THR A 426 -12.10 -28.10 12.82
C THR A 426 -13.14 -28.41 11.74
N GLY A 427 -13.57 -27.39 11.02
CA GLY A 427 -14.55 -27.49 9.95
C GLY A 427 -14.82 -26.12 9.35
N SER A 428 -15.91 -26.01 8.60
CA SER A 428 -16.42 -24.73 8.11
C SER A 428 -17.90 -24.68 8.46
N ILE A 429 -18.25 -23.83 9.42
CA ILE A 429 -19.65 -23.62 9.84
C ILE A 429 -19.98 -22.15 9.80
N GLN A 430 -21.09 -21.82 9.15
CA GLN A 430 -21.61 -20.47 9.09
C GLN A 430 -22.38 -20.14 10.37
N ILE A 431 -22.18 -18.94 10.92
CA ILE A 431 -22.97 -18.45 12.06
C ILE A 431 -24.44 -18.29 11.62
N PRO A 432 -25.40 -18.96 12.28
CA PRO A 432 -26.80 -18.94 11.86
C PRO A 432 -27.43 -17.54 12.01
N PRO A 433 -28.44 -17.22 11.17
CA PRO A 433 -29.24 -15.99 11.31
C PRO A 433 -29.78 -15.79 12.73
N GLY A 434 -29.80 -14.54 13.19
CA GLY A 434 -30.27 -14.16 14.53
C GLY A 434 -29.19 -14.16 15.62
N ASN A 435 -27.94 -14.46 15.28
CA ASN A 435 -26.78 -14.30 16.16
C ASN A 435 -25.93 -13.09 15.73
N PRO A 436 -25.15 -12.48 16.64
CA PRO A 436 -24.09 -11.54 16.26
C PRO A 436 -23.18 -12.16 15.21
N CYS A 437 -22.82 -11.39 14.18
CA CYS A 437 -22.01 -11.86 13.04
C CYS A 437 -22.61 -13.04 12.27
N ALA A 438 -23.94 -13.11 12.17
CA ALA A 438 -24.61 -14.05 11.29
C ALA A 438 -24.07 -13.92 9.86
N GLY A 439 -23.70 -15.04 9.24
CA GLY A 439 -23.02 -15.06 7.94
C GLY A 439 -21.52 -15.36 8.01
N THR A 440 -20.84 -15.05 9.11
CA THR A 440 -19.41 -15.34 9.26
C THR A 440 -19.14 -16.84 9.25
N ILE A 441 -18.11 -17.26 8.54
CA ILE A 441 -17.63 -18.66 8.51
C ILE A 441 -16.61 -18.86 9.64
N LEU A 442 -16.82 -19.88 10.47
CA LEU A 442 -15.90 -20.29 11.52
C LEU A 442 -15.07 -21.48 11.06
N GLY A 443 -13.79 -21.53 11.46
CA GLY A 443 -12.87 -22.65 11.23
C GLY A 443 -13.13 -23.87 12.12
N LEU A 444 -14.34 -23.94 12.68
CA LEU A 444 -14.80 -24.93 13.63
C LEU A 444 -15.92 -25.77 13.00
N ASN A 445 -16.15 -26.98 13.51
CA ASN A 445 -17.27 -27.80 13.02
C ASN A 445 -18.61 -27.42 13.66
N ALA A 446 -19.68 -28.13 13.28
CA ALA A 446 -21.04 -27.93 13.80
C ALA A 446 -21.21 -28.16 15.33
N THR A 447 -20.16 -28.55 16.06
CA THR A 447 -20.19 -28.68 17.53
C THR A 447 -19.75 -27.40 18.26
N VAL A 448 -19.60 -26.30 17.54
CA VAL A 448 -19.15 -25.01 18.08
C VAL A 448 -20.00 -24.55 19.25
N LYS A 449 -19.33 -24.08 20.30
CA LYS A 449 -19.91 -23.52 21.51
C LYS A 449 -19.19 -22.25 21.90
N LEU A 450 -19.93 -21.31 22.49
CA LEU A 450 -19.35 -20.14 23.12
C LEU A 450 -18.70 -20.53 24.46
N ALA A 451 -17.43 -20.19 24.63
CA ALA A 451 -16.75 -20.24 25.92
C ALA A 451 -17.10 -18.99 26.75
N GLU A 452 -16.69 -17.82 26.25
CA GLU A 452 -16.88 -16.55 26.95
C GLU A 452 -16.82 -15.37 25.97
N ILE A 453 -17.38 -14.23 26.36
CA ILE A 453 -17.23 -12.96 25.65
C ILE A 453 -16.48 -12.00 26.58
N ILE A 454 -15.35 -11.48 26.11
CA ILE A 454 -14.49 -10.58 26.88
C ILE A 454 -14.40 -9.24 26.15
N HIS A 455 -14.38 -8.14 26.89
CA HIS A 455 -14.04 -6.83 26.33
C HIS A 455 -12.53 -6.75 26.13
N ALA A 456 -12.11 -6.49 24.89
CA ALA A 456 -10.75 -6.10 24.58
C ALA A 456 -10.41 -4.77 25.27
N ASP A 457 -9.15 -4.59 25.65
CA ASP A 457 -8.66 -3.33 26.19
C ASP A 457 -8.49 -2.26 25.10
N ALA A 458 -7.96 -1.09 25.48
CA ALA A 458 -7.71 0.01 24.56
C ALA A 458 -6.72 -0.32 23.43
N ASN A 459 -5.94 -1.40 23.58
CA ASN A 459 -4.99 -1.88 22.58
C ASN A 459 -5.55 -3.07 21.79
N GLY A 460 -6.85 -3.37 21.89
CA GLY A 460 -7.43 -4.50 21.17
C GLY A 460 -7.05 -5.87 21.74
N THR A 461 -6.59 -5.93 23.00
CA THR A 461 -6.18 -7.18 23.63
C THR A 461 -7.29 -7.74 24.54
N ALA A 462 -7.68 -8.99 24.34
CA ALA A 462 -8.57 -9.73 25.24
C ALA A 462 -7.85 -10.97 25.84
N LYS A 463 -8.19 -11.35 27.07
CA LYS A 463 -7.52 -12.47 27.77
C LYS A 463 -8.55 -13.34 28.48
N LEU A 464 -8.55 -14.62 28.13
CA LEU A 464 -9.39 -15.64 28.73
C LEU A 464 -8.52 -16.62 29.53
N ASP A 465 -8.64 -16.60 30.85
CA ASP A 465 -7.94 -17.52 31.76
C ASP A 465 -8.88 -18.66 32.16
N ILE A 466 -8.62 -19.88 31.67
CA ILE A 466 -9.46 -21.06 31.94
C ILE A 466 -8.60 -22.17 32.59
N LYS A 467 -9.19 -22.85 33.57
CA LYS A 467 -8.65 -24.11 34.08
C LYS A 467 -9.11 -25.28 33.19
N THR A 468 -8.23 -25.74 32.32
CA THR A 468 -8.51 -26.72 31.28
C THR A 468 -8.38 -28.16 31.80
N PRO A 469 -9.43 -29.00 31.67
CA PRO A 469 -9.39 -30.39 32.10
C PRO A 469 -8.65 -31.29 31.10
N GLN A 470 -8.10 -32.43 31.58
CA GLN A 470 -7.38 -33.41 30.75
C GLN A 470 -8.15 -33.86 29.50
N LYS A 471 -9.49 -33.90 29.59
CA LYS A 471 -10.35 -34.34 28.47
C LYS A 471 -10.37 -33.37 27.29
N ALA A 472 -9.97 -32.11 27.49
CA ALA A 472 -9.91 -31.09 26.45
C ALA A 472 -8.55 -31.05 25.72
N CYS A 473 -7.48 -31.53 26.37
CA CYS A 473 -6.14 -31.54 25.79
C CYS A 473 -6.09 -32.42 24.55
N ASN A 474 -5.52 -31.88 23.47
CA ASN A 474 -5.43 -32.47 22.13
C ASN A 474 -6.77 -32.89 21.52
N ARG A 475 -7.88 -32.26 21.96
CA ARG A 475 -9.24 -32.62 21.55
C ARG A 475 -10.18 -31.45 21.29
N ILE A 476 -9.84 -30.26 21.78
CA ILE A 476 -10.68 -29.08 21.64
C ILE A 476 -9.90 -28.03 20.86
N TYR A 477 -10.55 -27.49 19.85
CA TYR A 477 -10.07 -26.37 19.07
C TYR A 477 -10.74 -25.10 19.57
N LEU A 478 -9.98 -24.01 19.65
CA LEU A 478 -10.45 -22.69 20.06
C LEU A 478 -10.23 -21.69 18.92
N GLN A 479 -11.20 -20.81 18.71
CA GLN A 479 -11.16 -19.70 17.78
C GLN A 479 -11.78 -18.48 18.46
N ALA A 480 -11.29 -17.28 18.17
CA ALA A 480 -11.89 -16.02 18.60
C ALA A 480 -12.64 -15.36 17.44
N LEU A 481 -13.66 -14.56 17.78
CA LEU A 481 -14.47 -13.78 16.85
C LEU A 481 -14.60 -12.37 17.42
N ASP A 482 -14.18 -11.38 16.64
CA ASP A 482 -14.47 -9.99 16.95
C ASP A 482 -15.95 -9.71 16.65
N LEU A 483 -16.71 -9.28 17.65
CA LEU A 483 -18.16 -9.06 17.49
C LEU A 483 -18.51 -7.72 16.85
N THR A 484 -17.53 -6.86 16.59
CA THR A 484 -17.71 -5.58 15.90
C THR A 484 -17.44 -5.73 14.42
N THR A 485 -16.29 -6.31 14.05
CA THR A 485 -15.87 -6.47 12.64
C THR A 485 -16.34 -7.80 12.05
N CYS A 486 -16.77 -8.76 12.89
CA CYS A 486 -17.16 -10.09 12.46
C CYS A 486 -16.04 -10.91 11.80
N THR A 487 -14.79 -10.54 12.07
CA THR A 487 -13.58 -11.27 11.66
C THR A 487 -13.18 -12.31 12.70
N THR A 488 -12.64 -13.44 12.24
CA THR A 488 -12.22 -14.55 13.10
C THR A 488 -10.71 -14.63 13.27
N SER A 489 -10.26 -15.21 14.37
CA SER A 489 -8.85 -15.56 14.58
C SER A 489 -8.43 -16.84 13.86
N ASN A 490 -7.12 -17.10 13.87
CA ASN A 490 -6.57 -18.44 13.72
C ASN A 490 -7.21 -19.43 14.71
N THR A 491 -7.26 -20.71 14.34
CA THR A 491 -7.78 -21.77 15.20
C THR A 491 -6.63 -22.50 15.88
N ILE A 492 -6.70 -22.66 17.21
CA ILE A 492 -5.66 -23.34 18.01
C ILE A 492 -6.21 -24.64 18.61
N LEU A 493 -5.45 -25.73 18.48
CA LEU A 493 -5.66 -26.94 19.27
C LEU A 493 -5.14 -26.71 20.69
N ILE A 494 -5.97 -26.98 21.69
CA ILE A 494 -5.57 -26.91 23.10
C ILE A 494 -4.58 -28.04 23.39
N GLN A 495 -3.32 -27.73 23.71
CA GLN A 495 -2.24 -28.69 23.95
C GLN A 495 -1.75 -28.75 25.40
#